data_AF-A0A9D2G6K0-F1
#
_entry.id   AF-A0A9D2G6K0-F1
#
_cell.length_a   1.000
_cell.length_b   1.000
_cell.length_c   1.000
_cell.angle_alpha   90.00
_cell.angle_beta   90.00
_cell.angle_gamma   90.00
#
_symmetry.space_group_name_H-M   'P 1'
#
loop_
_entity.id
_entity.type
_entity.pdbx_description
1 polymer ?
#
loop_
_entity_poly.entity_id
_entity_poly.type
_entity_poly.pdbx_seq_one_letter_code
_entity_poly.pdbx_strand_id
1 'polypeptide(L)'
;DIRYKAAESLYNLWLRKEQYEEAEKCLEYMSRQNPERKRMQALVFGKTGRVQEAYRAYEELLLADYQMISMIFNSMYMLAVRDEDMEKARYYVEKQAGLARLFEMGEYYEISGRLDLAIVEKDEKTVADTAAKMKQNLLRCFKDEDTFGFMKENVRWKKLMEDL
;
A
#
# COMPACT_ATOMS: atom_id res chain seq x y z
N ASP A 1 6.68 5.38 26.54
CA ASP A 1 6.51 6.71 27.14
C ASP A 1 5.34 6.66 28.13
N ILE A 2 5.52 7.16 29.36
CA ILE A 2 4.47 7.25 30.39
C ILE A 2 3.33 8.16 29.93
N ARG A 3 3.64 9.25 29.22
CA ARG A 3 2.64 10.20 28.71
C ARG A 3 1.71 9.56 27.69
N TYR A 4 2.27 8.75 26.78
CA TYR A 4 1.50 8.00 25.80
C TYR A 4 0.51 7.03 26.47
N LYS A 5 0.99 6.20 27.42
CA LYS A 5 0.14 5.24 28.14
C LYS A 5 -0.96 5.91 28.96
N ALA A 6 -0.66 7.06 29.57
CA ALA A 6 -1.64 7.86 30.29
C ALA A 6 -2.71 8.43 29.33
N ALA A 7 -2.30 9.00 28.20
CA ALA A 7 -3.20 9.52 27.18
C ALA A 7 -4.10 8.42 26.58
N GLU A 8 -3.55 7.24 26.30
CA GLU A 8 -4.30 6.07 25.83
C GLU A 8 -5.33 5.60 26.87
N SER A 9 -4.95 5.54 28.15
CA SER A 9 -5.85 5.14 29.23
C SER A 9 -7.02 6.13 29.37
N LEU A 10 -6.73 7.43 29.31
CA LEU A 10 -7.75 8.49 29.35
C LEU A 10 -8.66 8.44 28.12
N TYR A 11 -8.10 8.30 26.92
CA TYR A 11 -8.88 8.12 25.69
C TYR A 11 -9.90 6.99 25.85
N ASN A 12 -9.45 5.81 26.30
CA ASN A 12 -10.31 4.64 26.45
C ASN A 12 -11.40 4.84 27.52
N LEU A 13 -11.09 5.58 28.59
CA LEU A 13 -12.07 5.97 29.60
C LEU A 13 -13.16 6.87 29.01
N TRP A 14 -12.78 7.91 28.28
CA TRP A 14 -13.72 8.86 27.68
C TRP A 14 -14.55 8.22 26.58
N LEU A 15 -13.95 7.34 25.77
CA LEU A 15 -14.65 6.56 24.76
C LEU A 15 -15.76 5.70 25.35
N ARG A 16 -15.50 5.00 26.48
CA ARG A 16 -16.52 4.20 27.20
C ARG A 16 -17.64 5.04 27.79
N LYS A 17 -17.37 6.30 28.12
CA LYS A 17 -18.36 7.26 28.60
C LYS A 17 -19.10 7.99 27.46
N GLU A 18 -18.79 7.65 26.21
CA GLU A 18 -19.31 8.34 25.01
C GLU A 18 -18.98 9.85 24.97
N GLN A 19 -17.93 10.26 25.70
CA GLN A 19 -17.43 11.63 25.72
C GLN A 19 -16.35 11.80 24.65
N TYR A 20 -16.80 11.86 23.39
CA TYR A 20 -15.93 11.78 22.21
C TYR A 20 -14.98 12.97 22.02
N GLU A 21 -15.40 14.18 22.40
CA GLU A 21 -14.55 15.38 22.34
C GLU A 21 -13.34 15.26 23.28
N GLU A 22 -13.55 14.76 24.50
CA GLU A 22 -12.48 14.53 25.48
C GLU A 22 -11.56 13.38 25.04
N ALA A 23 -12.12 12.34 24.40
CA ALA A 23 -11.33 11.29 23.78
C ALA A 23 -10.42 11.88 22.68
N GLU A 24 -10.92 12.75 21.81
CA GLU A 24 -10.11 13.38 20.76
C GLU A 24 -8.98 14.27 21.31
N LYS A 25 -9.23 15.06 22.37
CA LYS A 25 -8.18 15.85 23.03
C LYS A 25 -7.02 14.99 23.54
N CYS A 26 -7.30 13.76 23.97
CA CYS A 26 -6.25 12.83 24.40
C CYS A 26 -5.27 12.46 23.27
N LEU A 27 -5.70 12.53 22.01
CA LEU A 27 -4.87 12.21 20.84
C LEU A 27 -3.82 13.29 20.54
N GLU A 28 -3.93 14.50 21.10
CA GLU A 28 -2.92 15.56 20.96
C GLU A 28 -1.61 15.21 21.67
N TYR A 29 -1.68 14.39 22.73
CA TYR A 29 -0.52 13.92 23.47
C TYR A 29 0.21 12.75 22.78
N MET A 30 -0.32 12.28 21.64
CA MET A 30 0.27 11.20 20.85
C MET A 30 0.99 11.76 19.62
N SER A 31 2.10 11.13 19.22
CA SER A 31 2.82 11.54 18.01
C SER A 31 1.93 11.42 16.77
N ARG A 32 2.01 12.42 15.88
CA ARG A 32 1.34 12.38 14.57
C ARG A 32 1.83 11.24 13.68
N GLN A 33 3.05 10.76 13.90
CA GLN A 33 3.63 9.63 13.17
C GLN A 33 3.17 8.27 13.72
N ASN A 34 2.47 8.23 14.86
CA ASN A 34 1.97 6.98 15.41
C ASN A 34 0.71 6.53 14.66
N PRO A 35 0.72 5.38 13.95
CA PRO A 35 -0.46 4.88 13.25
C PRO A 35 -1.63 4.58 14.20
N GLU A 36 -1.37 4.16 15.44
CA GLU A 36 -2.43 3.92 16.43
C GLU A 36 -3.23 5.19 16.74
N ARG A 37 -2.57 6.36 16.78
CA ARG A 37 -3.26 7.64 16.99
C ARG A 37 -4.33 7.85 15.90
N LYS A 38 -3.99 7.56 14.64
CA LYS A 38 -4.88 7.72 13.49
C LYS A 38 -6.02 6.70 13.52
N ARG A 39 -5.74 5.45 13.92
CA ARG A 39 -6.76 4.41 14.11
C ARG A 39 -7.77 4.80 15.19
N MET A 40 -7.28 5.32 16.31
CA MET A 40 -8.11 5.83 17.41
C MET A 40 -8.93 7.06 16.99
N GLN A 41 -8.37 7.95 16.17
CA GLN A 41 -9.11 9.09 15.62
C GLN A 41 -10.25 8.65 14.69
N ALA A 42 -9.97 7.71 13.77
CA ALA A 42 -10.96 7.15 12.86
C ALA A 42 -12.14 6.50 13.62
N LEU A 43 -11.86 5.85 14.75
CA LEU A 43 -12.89 5.30 15.63
C LEU A 43 -13.80 6.39 16.21
N VAL A 44 -13.23 7.51 16.68
CA VAL A 44 -14.02 8.63 17.20
C VAL A 44 -14.86 9.25 16.08
N PHE A 45 -14.29 9.46 14.89
CA PHE A 45 -15.03 9.94 13.73
C PHE A 45 -16.28 9.10 13.46
N GLY A 46 -16.15 7.78 13.40
CA GLY A 46 -17.29 6.87 13.21
C GLY A 46 -18.35 6.97 14.31
N LYS A 47 -17.94 7.10 15.58
CA LYS A 47 -18.86 7.24 16.71
C LYS A 47 -19.59 8.58 16.75
N THR A 48 -19.01 9.63 16.16
CA THR A 48 -19.59 10.98 16.07
C THR A 48 -20.37 11.25 14.77
N GLY A 49 -20.59 10.23 13.93
CA GLY A 49 -21.29 10.39 12.64
C GLY A 49 -20.43 11.00 11.52
N ARG A 50 -19.15 11.28 11.77
CA ARG A 50 -18.15 11.71 10.77
C ARG A 50 -17.65 10.50 9.94
N VAL A 51 -18.58 9.78 9.33
CA VAL A 51 -18.33 8.46 8.72
C VAL A 51 -17.32 8.53 7.57
N GLN A 52 -17.40 9.55 6.71
CA GLN A 52 -16.48 9.71 5.58
C GLN A 52 -15.03 9.96 6.03
N GLU A 53 -14.84 10.74 7.10
CA GLU A 53 -13.52 10.98 7.67
C GLU A 53 -12.95 9.72 8.33
N ALA A 54 -13.82 8.89 8.94
CA ALA A 54 -13.43 7.60 9.48
C ALA A 54 -12.92 6.66 8.38
N TYR A 55 -13.70 6.49 7.29
CA TYR A 55 -13.30 5.65 6.15
C TYR A 55 -11.98 6.11 5.56
N ARG A 56 -11.85 7.41 5.24
CA ARG A 56 -10.60 7.96 4.72
C ARG A 56 -9.41 7.67 5.63
N ALA A 57 -9.57 7.89 6.94
CA ALA A 57 -8.47 7.65 7.89
C ALA A 57 -8.07 6.17 7.97
N TYR A 58 -9.01 5.24 7.87
CA TYR A 58 -8.73 3.80 7.82
C TYR A 58 -8.11 3.36 6.48
N GLU A 59 -8.61 3.86 5.35
CA GLU A 59 -8.06 3.58 4.01
C GLU A 59 -6.61 4.08 3.89
N GLU A 60 -6.34 5.29 4.38
CA GLU A 60 -4.98 5.83 4.41
C GLU A 60 -4.04 4.99 5.31
N LEU A 61 -4.56 4.37 6.38
CA LEU A 61 -3.79 3.43 7.20
C LEU A 61 -3.50 2.13 6.45
N LEU A 62 -4.53 1.52 5.83
CA LEU A 62 -4.36 0.30 5.03
C LEU A 62 -3.35 0.50 3.90
N LEU A 63 -3.39 1.64 3.21
CA LEU A 63 -2.43 1.96 2.16
C LEU A 63 -1.00 2.10 2.70
N ALA A 64 -0.83 2.80 3.84
CA ALA A 64 0.48 2.95 4.46
C ALA A 64 1.06 1.61 4.94
N ASP A 65 0.21 0.76 5.52
CA ASP A 65 0.59 -0.58 5.99
C ASP A 65 0.96 -1.49 4.81
N TYR A 66 0.19 -1.46 3.71
CA TYR A 66 0.56 -2.16 2.47
C TYR A 66 1.96 -1.76 2.00
N GLN A 67 2.23 -0.45 1.91
CA GLN A 67 3.53 0.07 1.45
C GLN A 67 4.67 -0.42 2.34
N MET A 68 4.49 -0.35 3.67
CA MET A 68 5.49 -0.79 4.63
C MET A 68 5.74 -2.30 4.53
N ILE A 69 4.69 -3.12 4.55
CA ILE A 69 4.79 -4.58 4.47
C ILE A 69 5.43 -5.00 3.14
N SER A 70 5.03 -4.37 2.03
CA SER A 70 5.60 -4.64 0.70
C SER A 70 7.10 -4.32 0.66
N MET A 71 7.53 -3.20 1.24
CA MET A 71 8.93 -2.81 1.34
C MET A 71 9.74 -3.79 2.21
N ILE A 72 9.18 -4.27 3.32
CA ILE A 72 9.82 -5.25 4.19
C ILE A 72 10.01 -6.57 3.44
N PHE A 73 8.97 -7.08 2.76
CA PHE A 73 9.13 -8.29 1.95
C PHE A 73 10.17 -8.12 0.84
N ASN A 74 10.21 -6.96 0.17
CA ASN A 74 11.23 -6.66 -0.83
C ASN A 74 12.64 -6.73 -0.22
N SER A 75 12.82 -6.15 0.95
CA SER A 75 14.11 -6.18 1.66
C SER A 75 14.51 -7.60 2.01
N MET A 76 13.57 -8.43 2.47
CA MET A 76 13.83 -9.84 2.76
C MET A 76 14.13 -10.67 1.51
N TYR A 77 13.47 -10.38 0.38
CA TYR A 77 13.79 -10.94 -0.94
C TYR A 77 15.25 -10.62 -1.33
N MET A 78 15.66 -9.35 -1.25
CA MET A 78 17.02 -8.93 -1.59
C MET A 78 18.08 -9.60 -0.70
N LEU A 79 17.78 -9.81 0.59
CA LEU A 79 18.65 -10.56 1.49
C LEU A 79 18.76 -12.03 1.06
N ALA A 80 17.64 -12.68 0.73
CA ALA A 80 17.62 -14.08 0.29
C ALA A 80 18.41 -14.31 -1.01
N VAL A 81 18.28 -13.39 -1.99
CA VAL A 81 19.08 -13.44 -3.23
C VAL A 81 20.58 -13.32 -2.93
N ARG A 82 20.96 -12.39 -2.06
CA ARG A 82 22.37 -12.20 -1.68
C ARG A 82 22.95 -13.42 -0.95
N ASP A 83 22.13 -14.09 -0.15
CA ASP A 83 22.52 -15.29 0.57
C ASP A 83 22.36 -16.57 -0.30
N GLU A 84 22.08 -16.41 -1.61
CA GLU A 84 21.87 -17.48 -2.61
C GLU A 84 20.73 -18.47 -2.25
N ASP A 85 19.84 -18.09 -1.35
CA ASP A 85 18.68 -18.88 -0.92
C ASP A 85 17.48 -18.61 -1.82
N MET A 86 17.50 -19.23 -3.00
CA MET A 86 16.50 -18.98 -4.04
C MET A 86 15.10 -19.50 -3.69
N GLU A 87 14.99 -20.54 -2.87
CA GLU A 87 13.69 -21.00 -2.34
C GLU A 87 13.05 -19.90 -1.48
N LYS A 88 13.83 -19.28 -0.60
CA LYS A 88 13.36 -18.16 0.23
C LYS A 88 13.09 -16.91 -0.60
N ALA A 89 13.89 -16.63 -1.63
CA ALA A 89 13.64 -15.52 -2.55
C ALA A 89 12.29 -15.68 -3.27
N ARG A 90 12.01 -16.85 -3.84
CA ARG A 90 10.71 -17.19 -4.45
C ARG A 90 9.55 -17.05 -3.47
N TYR A 91 9.74 -17.52 -2.23
CA TYR A 91 8.74 -17.38 -1.17
C TYR A 91 8.34 -15.91 -0.93
N TYR A 92 9.31 -15.00 -0.80
CA TYR A 92 9.00 -13.59 -0.54
C TYR A 92 8.31 -12.91 -1.73
N VAL A 93 8.70 -13.21 -2.96
CA VAL A 93 8.03 -12.70 -4.17
C VAL A 93 6.57 -13.15 -4.22
N GLU A 94 6.29 -14.41 -3.90
CA GLU A 94 4.90 -14.91 -3.85
C GLU A 94 4.10 -14.26 -2.71
N LYS A 95 4.73 -13.93 -1.57
CA LYS A 95 4.07 -13.15 -0.51
C LYS A 95 3.74 -11.73 -0.94
N GLN A 96 4.63 -11.05 -1.67
CA GLN A 96 4.34 -9.73 -2.23
C GLN A 96 3.19 -9.78 -3.24
N ALA A 97 3.21 -10.74 -4.16
CA ALA A 97 2.14 -10.91 -5.13
C ALA A 97 0.79 -11.20 -4.44
N GLY A 98 0.79 -12.03 -3.38
CA GLY A 98 -0.40 -12.27 -2.57
C GLY A 98 -0.89 -11.03 -1.81
N LEU A 99 0.02 -10.22 -1.28
CA LEU A 99 -0.31 -8.95 -0.63
C LEU A 99 -0.94 -7.96 -1.61
N ALA A 100 -0.37 -7.82 -2.81
CA ALA A 100 -0.91 -6.96 -3.86
C ALA A 100 -2.32 -7.38 -4.28
N ARG A 101 -2.59 -8.69 -4.38
CA ARG A 101 -3.95 -9.22 -4.61
C ARG A 101 -4.92 -8.88 -3.49
N LEU A 102 -4.50 -9.09 -2.24
CA LEU A 102 -5.35 -8.86 -1.07
C LEU A 102 -5.78 -7.40 -0.94
N PHE A 103 -4.89 -6.47 -1.29
CA PHE A 103 -5.14 -5.03 -1.23
C PHE A 103 -5.61 -4.43 -2.57
N GLU A 104 -5.87 -5.27 -3.59
CA GLU A 104 -6.34 -4.84 -4.93
C GLU A 104 -5.44 -3.78 -5.57
N MET A 105 -4.13 -3.86 -5.35
CA MET A 105 -3.17 -2.84 -5.80
C MET A 105 -2.93 -2.86 -7.31
N GLY A 106 -3.51 -3.82 -8.02
CA GLY A 106 -3.46 -3.96 -9.47
C GLY A 106 -2.40 -4.95 -9.94
N GLU A 107 -2.66 -5.49 -11.12
CA GLU A 107 -1.88 -6.57 -11.74
C GLU A 107 -0.39 -6.23 -11.91
N TYR A 108 -0.03 -4.95 -12.12
CA TYR A 108 1.37 -4.51 -12.18
C TYR A 108 2.15 -4.87 -10.90
N TYR A 109 1.57 -4.61 -9.73
CA TYR A 109 2.21 -4.88 -8.44
C TYR A 109 2.26 -6.38 -8.12
N GLU A 110 1.39 -7.18 -8.72
CA GLU A 110 1.43 -8.63 -8.56
C GLU A 110 2.56 -9.29 -9.35
N ILE A 111 2.93 -8.72 -10.49
CA ILE A 111 3.87 -9.35 -11.43
C ILE A 111 5.27 -8.73 -11.40
N SER A 112 5.45 -7.52 -10.87
CA SER A 112 6.75 -6.83 -10.84
C SER A 112 7.83 -7.64 -10.13
N GLY A 113 7.54 -8.18 -8.94
CA GLY A 113 8.50 -9.00 -8.19
C GLY A 113 8.91 -10.29 -8.91
N ARG A 114 8.03 -10.85 -9.76
CA ARG A 114 8.33 -12.04 -10.57
C ARG A 114 9.31 -11.74 -11.70
N LEU A 115 9.26 -10.53 -12.27
CA LEU A 115 10.23 -10.10 -13.28
C LEU A 115 11.64 -10.03 -12.68
N ASP A 116 11.78 -9.39 -11.52
CA ASP A 116 13.08 -9.24 -10.84
C ASP A 116 13.70 -10.60 -10.50
N LEU A 117 12.89 -11.53 -9.99
CA LEU A 117 13.31 -12.89 -9.72
C LEU A 117 13.76 -13.63 -10.99
N ALA A 118 12.98 -13.54 -12.07
CA ALA A 118 13.32 -14.22 -13.33
C ALA A 118 14.65 -13.69 -13.92
N ILE A 119 14.95 -12.41 -13.75
CA ILE A 119 16.25 -11.82 -14.12
C ILE A 119 17.38 -12.45 -13.31
N VAL A 120 17.21 -12.59 -11.99
CA VAL A 120 18.20 -13.21 -11.10
C VAL A 120 18.41 -14.69 -11.47
N GLU A 121 17.33 -15.41 -11.76
CA GLU A 121 17.36 -16.82 -12.17
C GLU A 121 17.87 -17.03 -13.61
N LYS A 122 18.05 -15.94 -14.37
CA LYS A 122 18.39 -15.96 -15.80
C LYS A 122 17.39 -16.76 -16.64
N ASP A 123 16.11 -16.72 -16.24
CA ASP A 123 15.01 -17.31 -17.01
C ASP A 123 14.53 -16.31 -18.08
N GLU A 124 15.22 -16.33 -19.22
CA GLU A 124 14.94 -15.43 -20.35
C GLU A 124 13.48 -15.50 -20.82
N LYS A 125 12.87 -16.69 -20.78
CA LYS A 125 11.50 -16.89 -21.22
C LYS A 125 10.53 -16.19 -20.26
N THR A 126 10.67 -16.43 -18.96
CA THR A 126 9.81 -15.81 -17.95
C THR A 126 10.00 -14.29 -17.90
N VAL A 127 11.23 -13.80 -18.12
CA VAL A 127 11.50 -12.37 -18.28
C VAL A 127 10.70 -11.79 -19.44
N ALA A 128 10.81 -12.38 -20.64
CA ALA A 128 10.13 -11.90 -21.84
C ALA A 128 8.59 -11.93 -21.67
N ASP A 129 8.05 -13.03 -21.15
CA ASP A 129 6.62 -13.21 -20.94
C ASP A 129 6.07 -12.22 -19.91
N THR A 130 6.79 -12.00 -18.81
CA THR A 130 6.37 -11.08 -17.75
C THR A 130 6.47 -9.62 -18.21
N ALA A 131 7.55 -9.24 -18.91
CA ALA A 131 7.69 -7.91 -19.48
C ALA A 131 6.59 -7.59 -20.51
N ALA A 132 6.21 -8.57 -21.34
CA ALA A 132 5.10 -8.42 -22.28
C ALA A 132 3.76 -8.17 -21.56
N LYS A 133 3.48 -8.94 -20.50
CA LYS A 133 2.28 -8.73 -19.67
C LYS A 133 2.27 -7.37 -18.99
N MET A 134 3.38 -6.94 -18.40
CA MET A 134 3.52 -5.61 -17.80
C MET A 134 3.25 -4.51 -18.83
N LYS A 135 3.83 -4.63 -20.03
CA LYS A 135 3.58 -3.69 -21.12
C LYS A 135 2.10 -3.63 -21.48
N GLN A 136 1.45 -4.77 -21.70
CA GLN A 136 0.02 -4.82 -22.03
C GLN A 136 -0.86 -4.22 -20.93
N ASN A 137 -0.55 -4.51 -19.66
CA ASN A 137 -1.27 -3.95 -18.52
C ASN A 137 -1.16 -2.42 -18.47
N LEU A 138 0.05 -1.87 -18.59
CA LEU A 138 0.29 -0.42 -18.60
C LEU A 138 -0.41 0.26 -19.77
N LEU A 139 -0.37 -0.36 -20.95
CA LEU A 139 -1.07 0.15 -22.14
C LEU A 139 -2.59 0.20 -21.93
N ARG A 140 -3.17 -0.82 -21.29
CA ARG A 140 -4.60 -0.80 -20.92
C ARG A 140 -4.89 0.34 -19.93
N CYS A 141 -4.02 0.56 -18.94
CA CYS A 141 -4.17 1.67 -18.00
C CYS A 141 -4.11 3.03 -18.72
N PHE A 142 -3.20 3.24 -19.68
CA PHE A 142 -3.13 4.52 -20.40
C PHE A 142 -4.36 4.84 -21.26
N LYS A 143 -5.19 3.84 -21.59
CA LYS A 143 -6.47 4.04 -22.29
C LYS A 143 -7.58 4.57 -21.37
N ASP A 144 -7.37 4.55 -20.05
CA ASP A 144 -8.32 5.12 -19.09
C ASP A 144 -8.18 6.66 -19.05
N GLU A 145 -9.08 7.36 -19.72
CA GLU A 145 -9.10 8.82 -19.77
C GLU A 145 -9.44 9.47 -18.42
N ASP A 146 -10.14 8.77 -17.52
CA ASP A 146 -10.46 9.34 -16.20
C ASP A 146 -9.18 9.49 -15.36
N THR A 147 -8.28 8.50 -15.46
CA THR A 147 -6.99 8.52 -14.76
C THR A 147 -5.92 9.28 -15.53
N PHE A 148 -5.82 9.09 -16.86
CA PHE A 148 -4.70 9.58 -17.68
C PHE A 148 -5.08 10.68 -18.68
N GLY A 149 -6.34 11.15 -18.70
CA GLY A 149 -6.82 12.18 -19.63
C GLY A 149 -6.08 13.51 -19.53
N PHE A 150 -5.41 13.79 -18.40
CA PHE A 150 -4.52 14.95 -18.28
C PHE A 150 -3.30 14.88 -19.23
N MET A 151 -2.93 13.69 -19.71
CA MET A 151 -1.85 13.47 -20.67
C MET A 151 -2.28 13.66 -22.13
N LYS A 152 -3.56 13.90 -22.41
CA LYS A 152 -4.09 13.90 -23.78
C LYS A 152 -3.42 14.86 -24.74
N GLU A 153 -2.83 15.95 -24.25
CA GLU A 153 -2.09 16.91 -25.09
C GLU A 153 -0.60 16.57 -25.27
N ASN A 154 -0.10 15.56 -24.57
CA ASN A 154 1.29 15.13 -24.68
C ASN A 154 1.52 14.37 -25.99
N VAL A 155 2.45 14.87 -26.82
CA VAL A 155 2.78 14.28 -28.13
C VAL A 155 3.22 12.81 -28.04
N ARG A 156 3.96 12.44 -26.99
CA ARG A 156 4.40 11.04 -26.78
C ARG A 156 3.23 10.14 -26.44
N TRP A 157 2.28 10.64 -25.65
CA TRP A 157 1.06 9.91 -25.30
C TRP A 157 0.16 9.74 -26.53
N LYS A 158 -0.08 10.80 -27.31
CA LYS A 158 -0.83 10.72 -28.58
C LYS A 158 -0.23 9.65 -29.52
N LYS A 159 1.08 9.71 -29.75
CA LYS A 159 1.78 8.71 -30.57
C LYS A 159 1.64 7.28 -30.01
N LEU A 160 1.80 7.12 -28.70
CA LEU A 160 1.62 5.82 -28.05
C LEU A 160 0.21 5.26 -28.25
N MET A 161 -0.82 6.13 -28.24
CA MET A 161 -2.21 5.76 -28.46
C MET A 161 -2.55 5.47 -29.93
N GLU A 162 -1.85 6.10 -30.87
CA GLU A 162 -1.96 5.79 -32.31
C GLU A 162 -1.34 4.42 -32.66
N ASP A 163 -0.28 4.02 -31.96
CA ASP A 163 0.44 2.76 -32.15
C ASP A 163 -0.25 1.55 -31.43
N LEU A 164 -1.44 1.74 -30.87
CA LEU A 164 -2.12 0.90 -29.87
C LEU A 164 -3.47 0.30 -30.30
#